data_AF-A0A6L9QFS3-F1
#
_entry.id   AF-A0A6L9QFS3-F1
#
_cell.length_a   1.000
_cell.length_b   1.000
_cell.length_c   1.000
_cell.angle_alpha   90.00
_cell.angle_beta   90.00
_cell.angle_gamma   90.00
#
_symmetry.space_group_name_H-M   'P 1'
#
loop_
_entity.id
_entity.type
_entity.pdbx_description
1 polymer ?
#
loop_
_entity_poly.entity_id
_entity_poly.type
_entity_poly.pdbx_seq_one_letter_code
_entity_poly.pdbx_strand_id
1 'polypeptide(L)'
;MAGCVAPRPRWWTTLRFGVEEEYFVVDPFSREVVPRAAAVVRRAGAALGERASTELVAFLAEAKTSPCHDLGKLREQIRAMRAAMAAAAAAEGVRL
;
A
#
# COMPACT_ATOMS: atom_id res chain seq x y z
N MET A 1 -40.80 28.29 2.80
CA MET A 1 -39.98 28.24 1.56
C MET A 1 -39.03 27.06 1.68
N ALA A 2 -39.28 25.97 0.95
CA ALA A 2 -38.36 24.83 0.90
C ALA A 2 -37.17 25.20 0.01
N GLY A 3 -35.97 25.21 0.58
CA GLY A 3 -34.74 25.47 -0.18
C GLY A 3 -34.48 24.36 -1.18
N CYS A 4 -34.28 24.72 -2.44
CA CYS A 4 -33.85 23.81 -3.50
C CYS A 4 -32.43 23.34 -3.18
N VAL A 5 -32.27 22.10 -2.69
CA VAL A 5 -30.95 21.48 -2.55
C VAL A 5 -30.49 21.07 -3.93
N ALA A 6 -29.45 21.72 -4.44
CA ALA A 6 -28.83 21.33 -5.70
C ALA A 6 -28.33 19.87 -5.62
N PRO A 7 -28.51 19.06 -6.68
CA PRO A 7 -28.01 17.69 -6.71
C PRO A 7 -26.50 17.69 -6.56
N ARG A 8 -25.97 16.85 -5.66
CA ARG A 8 -24.52 16.71 -5.48
C ARG A 8 -23.86 16.30 -6.80
N PRO A 9 -22.70 16.87 -7.15
CA PRO A 9 -22.07 16.55 -8.43
C PRO A 9 -21.73 15.06 -8.53
N ARG A 10 -21.72 14.51 -9.75
CA ARG A 10 -21.65 13.06 -10.02
C ARG A 10 -20.47 12.34 -9.33
N TRP A 11 -19.37 13.03 -9.03
CA TRP A 11 -18.23 12.47 -8.29
C TRP A 11 -18.52 12.16 -6.80
N TRP A 12 -19.66 12.58 -6.25
CA TRP A 12 -20.14 12.21 -4.91
C TRP A 12 -21.04 10.97 -4.87
N THR A 13 -21.44 10.42 -6.03
CA THR A 13 -22.46 9.33 -6.06
C THR A 13 -21.89 7.92 -5.89
N THR A 14 -20.57 7.75 -5.84
CA THR A 14 -19.94 6.47 -5.48
C THR A 14 -18.78 6.73 -4.53
N LEU A 15 -18.96 6.39 -3.25
CA LEU A 15 -17.89 6.39 -2.27
C LEU A 15 -16.77 5.45 -2.74
N ARG A 16 -15.53 5.94 -2.72
CA ARG A 16 -14.34 5.15 -3.00
C ARG A 16 -13.43 5.15 -1.79
N PHE A 17 -12.71 4.05 -1.61
CA PHE A 17 -11.79 3.87 -0.51
C PHE A 17 -10.57 3.07 -0.95
N GLY A 18 -9.43 3.33 -0.31
CA GLY A 18 -8.19 2.59 -0.50
C GLY A 18 -7.55 2.32 0.86
N VAL A 19 -6.56 1.43 0.86
CA VAL A 19 -5.75 1.10 2.04
C VAL A 19 -4.29 1.32 1.71
N GLU A 20 -3.57 1.90 2.66
CA GLU A 20 -2.12 1.95 2.69
C GLU A 20 -1.64 1.06 3.85
N GLU A 21 -0.57 0.30 3.64
CA GLU A 21 0.08 -0.51 4.66
C GLU A 21 1.57 -0.12 4.71
N GLU A 22 2.03 0.20 5.91
CA GLU A 22 3.42 0.48 6.23
C GLU A 22 4.03 -0.70 6.98
N TYR A 23 5.22 -1.11 6.57
CA TYR A 23 5.90 -2.29 7.09
C TYR A 23 7.28 -1.93 7.61
N PHE A 24 7.61 -2.40 8.82
CA PHE A 24 8.99 -2.43 9.27
C PHE A 24 9.79 -3.45 8.47
N VAL A 25 10.96 -3.05 7.99
CA VAL A 25 11.92 -3.99 7.39
C VAL A 25 12.75 -4.64 8.48
N VAL A 26 12.70 -5.95 8.58
CA VAL A 26 13.30 -6.73 9.66
C VAL A 26 14.39 -7.67 9.13
N ASP A 27 15.51 -7.74 9.83
CA ASP A 27 16.51 -8.78 9.62
C ASP A 27 15.98 -10.14 10.12
N PRO A 28 15.93 -11.20 9.29
CA PRO A 28 15.32 -12.46 9.68
C PRO A 28 16.07 -13.23 10.77
N PHE A 29 17.35 -12.92 11.03
CA PHE A 29 18.17 -13.62 12.01
C PHE A 29 18.18 -12.89 13.36
N SER A 30 18.54 -11.61 13.39
CA SER A 30 18.58 -10.80 14.61
C SER A 30 17.20 -10.34 15.08
N ARG A 31 16.22 -10.28 14.16
CA ARG A 31 14.88 -9.70 14.36
C ARG A 31 14.87 -8.20 14.62
N GLU A 32 15.98 -7.52 14.34
CA GLU A 32 16.06 -6.07 14.44
C GLU A 32 15.45 -5.39 13.22
N VAL A 33 14.91 -4.19 13.42
CA VAL A 33 14.45 -3.33 12.33
C VAL A 33 15.67 -2.71 11.66
N VAL A 34 15.79 -2.85 10.34
CA VAL A 34 16.96 -2.43 9.55
C VAL A 34 16.59 -1.36 8.52
N PRO A 35 17.46 -0.39 8.22
CA PRO A 35 17.15 0.75 7.35
C PRO A 35 17.25 0.37 5.86
N ARG A 36 16.49 -0.65 5.44
CA ARG A 36 16.54 -1.25 4.09
C ARG A 36 15.24 -1.06 3.29
N ALA A 37 14.35 -0.17 3.70
CA ALA A 37 13.07 0.08 3.02
C ALA A 37 13.23 0.43 1.54
N ALA A 38 14.16 1.32 1.19
CA ALA A 38 14.37 1.75 -0.19
C ALA A 38 14.71 0.59 -1.15
N ALA A 39 15.44 -0.43 -0.67
CA ALA A 39 15.76 -1.61 -1.47
C ALA A 39 14.52 -2.46 -1.75
N VAL A 40 13.70 -2.69 -0.70
CA VAL A 40 12.44 -3.44 -0.81
C VAL A 40 11.46 -2.71 -1.74
N VAL A 41 11.27 -1.40 -1.55
CA VAL A 41 10.38 -0.56 -2.35
C VAL A 41 10.77 -0.57 -3.82
N ARG A 42 12.06 -0.35 -4.14
CA ARG A 42 12.56 -0.37 -5.51
C ARG A 42 12.25 -1.70 -6.20
N ARG A 43 12.40 -2.83 -5.50
CA ARG A 43 12.08 -4.14 -6.05
C ARG A 43 10.57 -4.36 -6.19
N ALA A 44 9.79 -3.99 -5.18
CA ALA A 44 8.34 -4.09 -5.22
C ALA A 44 7.72 -3.24 -6.35
N GLY A 45 8.37 -2.12 -6.70
CA GLY A 45 7.99 -1.25 -7.80
C GLY A 45 7.88 -1.97 -9.16
N ALA A 46 8.59 -3.08 -9.37
CA ALA A 46 8.44 -3.88 -10.59
C ALA A 46 7.02 -4.48 -10.75
N ALA A 47 6.34 -4.79 -9.64
CA ALA A 47 4.98 -5.32 -9.62
C ALA A 47 3.92 -4.27 -9.27
N LEU A 48 4.29 -3.29 -8.43
CA LEU A 48 3.35 -2.33 -7.85
C LEU A 48 3.42 -0.92 -8.49
N GLY A 49 4.49 -0.61 -9.23
CA GLY A 49 4.74 0.75 -9.74
C GLY A 49 4.81 1.76 -8.60
N GLU A 50 4.19 2.93 -8.79
CA GLU A 50 4.10 4.01 -7.79
C GLU A 50 3.27 3.65 -6.55
N ARG A 51 2.65 2.47 -6.53
CA ARG A 51 1.93 1.98 -5.35
C ARG A 51 2.85 1.37 -4.29
N ALA A 52 4.17 1.39 -4.50
CA ALA A 52 5.17 1.12 -3.48
C ALA A 52 6.04 2.38 -3.30
N SER A 53 6.24 2.78 -2.06
CA SER A 53 6.91 4.04 -1.68
C SER A 53 7.75 3.86 -0.43
N THR A 54 8.79 4.69 -0.30
CA THR A 54 9.49 4.87 0.98
C THR A 54 8.76 5.91 1.81
N GLU A 55 8.76 5.74 3.13
CA GLU A 55 8.21 6.73 4.07
C GLU A 55 9.31 7.67 4.63
N LEU A 56 8.94 8.60 5.52
CA LEU A 56 9.85 9.57 6.16
C LEU A 56 11.08 8.94 6.85
N VAL A 57 10.99 7.67 7.26
CA VAL A 57 12.09 6.93 7.92
C VAL A 57 12.55 5.74 7.07
N ALA A 58 13.86 5.51 7.01
CA ALA A 58 14.49 4.47 6.17
C ALA A 58 14.12 3.01 6.53
N PHE A 59 13.36 2.82 7.61
CA PHE A 59 12.94 1.53 8.15
C PHE A 59 11.56 1.08 7.67
N LEU A 60 10.75 1.99 7.10
CA LEU A 60 9.38 1.73 6.70
C LEU A 60 9.25 1.66 5.17
N ALA A 61 8.78 0.52 4.68
CA ALA A 61 8.33 0.36 3.30
C ALA A 61 6.80 0.50 3.28
N GLU A 62 6.27 1.28 2.35
CA GLU A 62 4.84 1.49 2.19
C GLU A 62 4.34 0.81 0.90
N ALA A 63 3.13 0.26 0.96
CA ALA A 63 2.38 -0.08 -0.25
C ALA A 63 0.91 0.32 -0.13
N LYS A 64 0.30 0.68 -1.28
CA LYS A 64 -1.09 1.16 -1.36
C LYS A 64 -1.94 0.44 -2.41
N THR A 65 -3.23 0.30 -2.13
CA THR A 65 -4.22 -0.14 -3.12
C THR A 65 -4.67 1.03 -3.99
N SER A 66 -5.16 0.76 -5.20
CA SER A 66 -5.95 1.77 -5.93
C SER A 66 -7.30 2.00 -5.24
N PRO A 67 -7.89 3.21 -5.34
CA PRO A 67 -9.24 3.46 -4.85
C PRO A 67 -10.26 2.48 -5.45
N CYS A 68 -10.97 1.75 -4.58
CA CYS A 68 -11.98 0.76 -4.91
C CYS A 68 -13.38 1.28 -4.56
N HIS A 69 -14.41 0.74 -5.20
CA HIS A 69 -15.82 1.00 -4.90
C HIS A 69 -16.52 -0.21 -4.25
N ASP A 70 -15.80 -1.33 -4.10
CA ASP A 70 -16.30 -2.57 -3.52
C ASP A 70 -15.21 -3.24 -2.66
N LEU A 71 -15.64 -3.97 -1.63
CA LEU A 71 -14.74 -4.61 -0.67
C LEU A 71 -14.08 -5.89 -1.22
N GLY A 72 -14.63 -6.51 -2.26
CA GLY A 72 -14.07 -7.70 -2.89
C GLY A 72 -12.76 -7.37 -3.62
N LYS A 73 -12.82 -6.36 -4.49
CA LYS A 73 -11.67 -5.82 -5.21
C LYS A 73 -10.62 -5.24 -4.27
N LEU A 74 -11.04 -4.56 -3.20
CA LEU A 74 -10.10 -4.11 -2.17
C LEU A 74 -9.35 -5.30 -1.56
N ARG A 75 -10.06 -6.36 -1.18
CA ARG A 75 -9.46 -7.57 -0.58
C ARG A 75 -8.48 -8.25 -1.52
N GLU A 76 -8.83 -8.36 -2.80
CA GLU A 76 -7.94 -8.89 -3.84
C GLU A 76 -6.68 -8.05 -3.97
N GLN A 77 -6.81 -6.72 -4.03
CA GLN A 77 -5.67 -5.82 -4.11
C GLN A 77 -4.78 -5.88 -2.87
N ILE A 78 -5.35 -5.94 -1.66
CA ILE A 78 -4.57 -6.10 -0.42
C ILE A 78 -3.75 -7.40 -0.47
N ARG A 79 -4.37 -8.51 -0.89
CA ARG A 79 -3.67 -9.80 -0.98
C ARG A 79 -2.54 -9.77 -2.00
N ALA A 80 -2.79 -9.24 -3.20
CA ALA A 80 -1.79 -9.13 -4.24
C ALA A 80 -0.64 -8.19 -3.85
N MET A 81 -0.97 -7.06 -3.21
CA MET A 81 -0.01 -6.09 -2.69
C MET A 81 0.90 -6.72 -1.63
N ARG A 82 0.34 -7.37 -0.61
CA ARG A 82 1.11 -8.06 0.44
C ARG A 82 2.01 -9.15 -0.13
N ALA A 83 1.52 -9.92 -1.10
CA ALA A 83 2.31 -10.95 -1.76
C ALA A 83 3.52 -10.35 -2.51
N ALA A 84 3.31 -9.25 -3.24
CA ALA A 84 4.38 -8.56 -3.94
C ALA A 84 5.42 -7.96 -2.97
N MET A 85 4.97 -7.34 -1.88
CA MET A 85 5.85 -6.77 -0.86
C MET A 85 6.68 -7.85 -0.14
N ALA A 86 6.04 -8.95 0.27
CA ALA A 86 6.74 -10.08 0.90
C ALA A 86 7.76 -10.73 -0.05
N ALA A 87 7.41 -10.91 -1.33
CA ALA A 87 8.33 -11.45 -2.33
C ALA A 87 9.53 -10.50 -2.57
N ALA A 88 9.28 -9.19 -2.63
CA ALA A 88 10.35 -8.20 -2.77
C ALA A 88 11.29 -8.22 -1.55
N ALA A 89 10.75 -8.25 -0.34
CA ALA A 89 11.54 -8.34 0.88
C ALA A 89 12.38 -9.61 0.95
N ALA A 90 11.78 -10.77 0.63
CA ALA A 90 12.48 -12.05 0.59
C ALA A 90 13.66 -12.04 -0.39
N ALA A 91 13.47 -11.45 -1.57
CA ALA A 91 14.52 -11.31 -2.58
C ALA A 91 15.63 -10.32 -2.20
N GLU A 92 15.36 -9.40 -1.26
CA GLU A 92 16.37 -8.53 -0.65
C GLU A 92 16.99 -9.16 0.62
N GLY A 93 16.58 -10.37 1.01
CA GLY A 93 17.09 -11.07 2.18
C GLY A 93 16.54 -10.56 3.52
N VAL A 94 15.44 -9.81 3.51
CA VAL A 94 14.78 -9.25 4.71
C VAL A 94 13.36 -9.80 4.87
N ARG A 95 12.66 -9.38 5.92
CA ARG A 95 11.24 -9.66 6.16
C ARG A 95 10.46 -8.35 6.39
N LEU A 96 9.15 -8.45 6.22
CA LEU A 96 8.14 -7.44 6.54
C LEU A 96 7.14 -8.06 7.52
#